data_AF-A0A945Q1Q5-F1
#
_entry.id   AF-A0A945Q1Q5-F1
#
_cell.length_a   1.000
_cell.length_b   1.000
_cell.length_c   1.000
_cell.angle_alpha   90.00
_cell.angle_beta   90.00
_cell.angle_gamma   90.00
#
_symmetry.space_group_name_H-M   'P 1'
#
loop_
_entity.id
_entity.type
_entity.pdbx_description
1 polymer ?
#
loop_
_entity_poly.entity_id
_entity_poly.type
_entity_poly.pdbx_seq_one_letter_code
_entity_poly.pdbx_strand_id
1 'polypeptide(L)'
;MSAACTCLDHVVGNAAQREFTVSPRDTAIALGSGSVNVLATPMAIAWCEAVTTIAISEAICDDCTTVGYKMDFIHLSPTSVGETVYANALVESVS
;
A
#
# COMPACT_ATOMS: atom_id res chain seq x y z
N MET A 1 25.69 8.78 12.13
CA MET A 1 25.31 8.08 10.89
C MET A 1 25.11 6.63 11.29
N SER A 2 23.87 6.25 11.59
CA SER A 2 23.54 4.87 11.98
C SER A 2 23.77 3.96 10.78
N ALA A 3 24.25 2.75 10.99
CA ALA A 3 24.36 1.72 9.95
C ALA A 3 22.99 1.56 9.25
N ALA A 4 22.99 1.40 7.93
CA ALA A 4 21.77 1.04 7.22
C ALA A 4 21.20 -0.25 7.84
N CYS A 5 19.90 -0.27 8.17
CA CYS A 5 19.26 -1.50 8.62
C CYS A 5 19.29 -2.52 7.49
N THR A 6 20.12 -3.55 7.61
CA THR A 6 20.25 -4.66 6.65
C THR A 6 19.16 -5.72 6.86
N CYS A 7 18.16 -5.40 7.68
CA CYS A 7 17.09 -6.28 8.10
C CYS A 7 16.20 -6.75 6.94
N LEU A 8 16.16 -5.98 5.85
CA LEU A 8 15.37 -6.29 4.67
C LEU A 8 16.14 -7.02 3.56
N ASP A 9 17.45 -7.28 3.70
CA ASP A 9 18.31 -7.80 2.61
C ASP A 9 17.87 -9.16 2.04
N HIS A 10 17.01 -9.88 2.75
CA HIS A 10 16.54 -11.23 2.41
C HIS A 10 15.06 -11.32 2.04
N VAL A 11 14.35 -10.19 1.96
CA VAL A 11 12.89 -10.18 1.75
C VAL A 11 12.47 -10.20 0.28
N VAL A 12 13.41 -10.20 -0.65
CA VAL A 12 13.11 -10.33 -2.09
C VAL A 12 12.32 -11.62 -2.32
N GLY A 13 11.18 -11.50 -3.01
CA GLY A 13 10.25 -12.60 -3.23
C GLY A 13 9.15 -12.73 -2.17
N ASN A 14 9.25 -12.02 -1.03
CA ASN A 14 8.13 -11.93 -0.10
C ASN A 14 6.93 -11.30 -0.79
N ALA A 15 5.75 -11.82 -0.49
CA ALA A 15 4.51 -11.35 -1.06
C ALA A 15 3.43 -11.27 0.01
N ALA A 16 2.49 -10.36 -0.20
CA ALA A 16 1.29 -10.24 0.61
C ALA A 16 0.10 -9.89 -0.26
N GLN A 17 -1.09 -10.30 0.18
CA GLN A 17 -2.36 -9.91 -0.41
C GLN A 17 -3.30 -9.50 0.72
N ARG A 18 -4.13 -8.49 0.44
CA ARG A 18 -5.24 -8.14 1.31
C ARG A 18 -6.47 -7.75 0.51
N GLU A 19 -7.62 -8.23 0.97
CA GLU A 19 -8.93 -7.84 0.49
C GLU A 19 -9.41 -6.59 1.25
N PHE A 20 -9.99 -5.65 0.51
CA PHE A 20 -10.65 -4.46 1.02
C PHE A 20 -12.04 -4.34 0.39
N THR A 21 -13.01 -3.90 1.17
CA THR A 21 -14.32 -3.48 0.65
C THR A 21 -14.37 -1.97 0.67
N VAL A 22 -14.68 -1.35 -0.48
CA VAL A 22 -14.79 0.11 -0.58
C VAL A 22 -15.93 0.58 0.31
N SER A 23 -15.62 1.43 1.28
CA SER A 23 -16.60 2.03 2.18
C SER A 23 -16.81 3.52 1.86
N PRO A 24 -17.86 4.16 2.37
CA PRO A 24 -18.10 5.58 2.10
C PRO A 24 -16.93 6.52 2.46
N ARG A 25 -16.13 6.18 3.49
CA ARG A 25 -14.95 6.97 3.90
C ARG A 25 -13.76 6.86 2.94
N ASP A 26 -13.76 5.86 2.06
CA ASP A 26 -12.67 5.58 1.12
C ASP A 26 -12.83 6.34 -0.20
N THR A 27 -13.94 7.07 -0.34
CA THR A 27 -14.33 7.72 -1.59
C THR A 27 -13.56 9.00 -1.86
N ALA A 28 -13.47 9.38 -3.14
CA ALA A 28 -12.80 10.62 -3.56
C ALA A 28 -13.40 11.87 -2.90
N ILE A 29 -14.71 11.90 -2.69
CA ILE A 29 -15.38 13.00 -1.98
C ILE A 29 -15.04 13.01 -0.48
N ALA A 30 -15.01 11.84 0.17
CA ALA A 30 -14.71 11.74 1.60
C ALA A 30 -13.26 12.13 1.93
N LEU A 31 -12.34 11.85 1.02
CA LEU A 31 -10.90 12.16 1.16
C LEU A 31 -10.51 13.50 0.53
N GLY A 32 -11.47 14.22 -0.07
CA GLY A 32 -11.22 15.53 -0.69
C GLY A 32 -10.35 15.49 -1.96
N SER A 33 -10.13 14.30 -2.54
CA SER A 33 -9.32 14.13 -3.75
C SER A 33 -10.12 14.27 -5.04
N GLY A 34 -11.45 14.41 -4.94
CA GLY A 34 -12.36 14.54 -6.08
C GLY A 34 -13.80 14.74 -5.65
N SER A 35 -14.74 14.57 -6.58
CA SER A 35 -16.16 14.92 -6.40
C SER A 35 -17.14 13.75 -6.54
N VAL A 36 -16.63 12.51 -6.55
CA VAL A 36 -17.41 11.30 -6.86
C VAL A 36 -17.37 10.25 -5.74
N ASN A 37 -18.43 9.45 -5.62
CA ASN A 37 -18.60 8.37 -4.62
C ASN A 37 -17.97 7.04 -5.10
N VAL A 38 -16.71 7.08 -5.49
CA VAL A 38 -15.91 5.91 -5.88
C VAL A 38 -14.58 5.95 -5.15
N LEU A 39 -13.91 4.80 -5.05
CA LEU A 39 -12.60 4.65 -4.42
C LEU A 39 -11.66 5.78 -4.84
N ALA A 40 -11.11 6.48 -3.85
CA ALA A 40 -10.16 7.54 -4.10
C ALA A 40 -8.80 6.98 -4.53
N THR A 41 -8.13 7.65 -5.47
CA THR A 41 -6.71 7.38 -5.78
C THR A 41 -5.82 7.37 -4.53
N PRO A 42 -5.88 8.35 -3.60
CA PRO A 42 -5.06 8.29 -2.38
C PRO A 42 -5.37 7.08 -1.50
N MET A 43 -6.62 6.60 -1.45
CA MET A 43 -6.94 5.41 -0.66
C MET A 43 -6.40 4.13 -1.31
N ALA A 44 -6.50 4.02 -2.63
CA ALA A 44 -5.91 2.88 -3.35
C ALA A 44 -4.38 2.80 -3.12
N ILE A 45 -3.69 3.95 -3.17
CA ILE A 45 -2.26 4.07 -2.84
C ILE A 45 -2.01 3.63 -1.39
N ALA A 46 -2.79 4.13 -0.42
CA ALA A 46 -2.64 3.76 0.98
C ALA A 46 -2.86 2.26 1.24
N TRP A 47 -3.79 1.61 0.52
CA TRP A 47 -3.97 0.16 0.58
C TRP A 47 -2.78 -0.60 0.01
N CYS A 48 -2.20 -0.14 -1.11
CA CYS A 48 -0.95 -0.70 -1.63
C CYS A 48 0.20 -0.57 -0.62
N GLU A 49 0.40 0.60 0.00
CA GLU A 49 1.43 0.79 1.03
C GLU A 49 1.22 -0.12 2.25
N ALA A 50 -0.03 -0.27 2.70
CA ALA A 50 -0.36 -1.16 3.81
C ALA A 50 0.00 -2.62 3.50
N VAL A 51 -0.29 -3.09 2.28
CA VAL A 51 0.04 -4.47 1.86
C VAL A 51 1.54 -4.65 1.65
N THR A 52 2.24 -3.65 1.10
CA THR A 52 3.71 -3.66 1.02
C THR A 52 4.34 -3.78 2.40
N THR A 53 3.82 -3.06 3.39
CA THR A 53 4.30 -3.15 4.78
C THR A 53 4.08 -4.54 5.36
N ILE A 54 2.93 -5.17 5.08
CA ILE A 54 2.68 -6.56 5.51
C ILE A 54 3.73 -7.51 4.94
N ALA A 55 4.07 -7.39 3.66
CA ALA A 55 5.03 -8.27 2.98
C ALA A 55 6.44 -8.27 3.60
N ILE A 56 6.81 -7.21 4.34
CA ILE A 56 8.12 -7.08 4.97
C ILE A 56 8.07 -7.03 6.50
N SER A 57 6.88 -7.02 7.10
CA SER A 57 6.69 -6.72 8.53
C SER A 57 7.47 -7.64 9.47
N GLU A 58 7.58 -8.93 9.15
CA GLU A 58 8.33 -9.91 9.95
C GLU A 58 9.85 -9.74 9.89
N ALA A 59 10.36 -8.94 8.93
CA ALA A 59 11.77 -8.73 8.71
C ALA A 59 12.28 -7.36 9.19
N ILE A 60 11.40 -6.45 9.63
CA ILE A 60 11.79 -5.12 10.12
C ILE A 60 12.41 -5.25 11.53
N CYS A 61 13.60 -4.69 11.75
CA CYS A 61 14.19 -4.58 13.08
C CYS A 61 13.36 -3.72 14.03
N ASP A 62 13.41 -4.03 15.33
CA ASP A 62 12.64 -3.34 16.39
C ASP A 62 12.83 -1.81 16.44
N ASP A 63 14.00 -1.31 16.04
CA ASP A 63 14.35 0.12 16.04
C ASP A 63 14.19 0.81 14.67
N CYS A 64 13.64 0.08 13.69
CA CYS A 64 13.53 0.53 12.31
C CYS A 64 12.07 0.68 11.86
N THR A 65 11.88 1.52 10.84
CA THR A 65 10.59 1.71 10.18
C THR A 65 10.81 1.99 8.70
N THR A 66 9.74 1.93 7.92
CA THR A 66 9.76 2.20 6.48
C THR A 66 8.95 3.45 6.15
N VAL A 67 9.40 4.18 5.13
CA VAL A 67 8.68 5.33 4.58
C VAL A 67 8.60 5.19 3.08
N GLY A 68 7.40 5.22 2.52
CA GLY A 68 7.20 5.29 1.07
C GLY A 68 7.74 6.63 0.54
N TYR A 69 8.65 6.59 -0.43
CA TYR A 69 9.27 7.81 -0.98
C TYR A 69 8.95 8.03 -2.46
N LYS A 70 8.52 6.98 -3.17
CA LYS A 70 8.17 7.03 -4.58
C LYS A 70 7.01 6.07 -4.84
N MET A 71 6.03 6.54 -5.60
CA MET A 71 4.91 5.75 -6.06
C MET A 71 4.69 6.05 -7.55
N ASP A 72 4.51 5.02 -8.35
CA ASP A 72 4.04 5.12 -9.73
C ASP A 72 2.71 4.36 -9.81
N PHE A 73 1.63 5.05 -10.15
CA PHE A 73 0.28 4.56 -9.96
C PHE A 73 -0.66 5.04 -11.05
N ILE A 74 -1.39 4.10 -11.66
CA ILE A 74 -2.42 4.38 -12.67
C ILE A 74 -3.76 3.84 -12.15
N HIS A 75 -4.68 4.76 -11.87
CA HIS A 75 -6.04 4.40 -11.45
C HIS A 75 -6.92 4.19 -12.68
N LEU A 76 -7.00 2.94 -13.17
CA LEU A 76 -7.57 2.63 -14.48
C LEU A 76 -9.10 2.73 -14.54
N SER A 77 -9.79 2.45 -13.44
CA SER A 77 -11.26 2.35 -13.45
C SER A 77 -11.84 2.76 -12.10
N PRO A 78 -13.00 3.42 -12.08
CA PRO A 78 -13.69 3.73 -10.84
C PRO A 78 -14.20 2.45 -10.17
N THR A 79 -14.14 2.39 -8.84
CA THR A 79 -14.67 1.29 -8.04
C THR A 79 -15.68 1.83 -7.03
N SER A 80 -16.90 1.31 -7.08
CA SER A 80 -18.04 1.78 -6.30
C SER A 80 -17.96 1.33 -4.84
N VAL A 81 -18.65 2.04 -3.95
CA VAL A 81 -18.86 1.61 -2.57
C VAL A 81 -19.54 0.24 -2.53
N GLY A 82 -19.03 -0.66 -1.69
CA GLY A 82 -19.48 -2.04 -1.54
C GLY A 82 -18.75 -3.04 -2.45
N GLU A 83 -18.00 -2.58 -3.44
CA GLU A 83 -17.18 -3.47 -4.27
C GLU A 83 -15.89 -3.88 -3.54
N THR A 84 -15.40 -5.06 -3.90
CA THR A 84 -14.17 -5.65 -3.36
C THR A 84 -12.97 -5.29 -4.22
N VAL A 85 -11.86 -4.92 -3.57
CA VAL A 85 -10.55 -4.68 -4.17
C VAL A 85 -9.50 -5.55 -3.50
N TYR A 86 -8.65 -6.19 -4.30
CA TYR A 86 -7.49 -6.92 -3.83
C TYR A 86 -6.23 -6.10 -4.08
N ALA A 87 -5.51 -5.74 -3.02
CA ALA A 87 -4.17 -5.19 -3.14
C ALA A 87 -3.15 -6.31 -2.93
N ASN A 88 -2.15 -6.35 -3.80
CA ASN A 88 -1.08 -7.34 -3.79
C ASN A 88 0.25 -6.61 -3.73
N ALA A 89 1.19 -7.14 -2.96
CA ALA A 89 2.57 -6.69 -2.94
C ALA A 89 3.51 -7.87 -3.20
N LEU A 90 4.57 -7.60 -3.94
CA LEU A 90 5.71 -8.48 -4.16
C LEU A 90 6.97 -7.63 -4.01
N VAL A 91 7.91 -8.06 -3.18
CA VAL A 91 9.20 -7.37 -3.07
C VAL A 91 10.10 -7.84 -4.21
N GLU A 92 10.34 -6.96 -5.18
CA GLU A 92 11.13 -7.27 -6.37
C GLU A 92 12.65 -7.11 -6.16
N SER A 93 13.06 -6.12 -5.35
CA SER A 93 14.47 -5.85 -5.07
C SER A 93 14.67 -5.07 -3.78
N VAL A 94 15.90 -5.10 -3.27
CA VAL A 94 16.41 -4.28 -2.17
C VAL A 94 17.72 -3.65 -2.66
N SER A 95 17.90 -2.35 -2.40
CA SER A 95 19.01 -1.55 -2.96
C SER A 95 19.57 -0.55 -1.96
#